data_AF-K1SJN8-F1
#
_entry.id   AF-K1SJN8-F1
#
_cell.length_a   1.000
_cell.length_b   1.000
_cell.length_c   1.000
_cell.angle_alpha   90.00
_cell.angle_beta   90.00
_cell.angle_gamma   90.00
#
_symmetry.space_group_name_H-M   'P 1'
#
loop_
_entity.id
_entity.type
_entity.pdbx_description
1 polymer ?
#
loop_
_entity_poly.entity_id
_entity_poly.type
_entity_poly.pdbx_seq_one_letter_code
_entity_poly.pdbx_strand_id
1 'polypeptide(L)'
;PAFDGFDDGEFIWGRGALDMKNHLIAVIQTVETLLGEGFKPERTVYLCFGHNEEIVASENSGAGSIAAVLEERGVKLDSVIDEGGAVLNVDVPKILKTKLAGIGIAEKGYADYKITVRSKGGHSSQPPVHSGIGEIAKVTRDLEGHQFKAKMPHFVYALFTKIGKRVSYPARIVTCNLWLLKPIVTLVMKKFPPAASLIRTTTGVSIAEASPRRQR
;
A
#
# COMPACT_ATOMS: atom_id res chain seq x y z
N PRO A 1 -11.90 -13.07 23.24
CA PRO A 1 -11.73 -13.60 21.87
C PRO A 1 -11.74 -12.49 20.81
N ALA A 2 -11.43 -12.80 19.54
CA ALA A 2 -11.23 -11.75 18.53
C ALA A 2 -12.46 -10.85 18.30
N PHE A 3 -13.68 -11.32 18.58
CA PHE A 3 -14.92 -10.58 18.31
C PHE A 3 -15.65 -10.11 19.56
N ASP A 4 -15.07 -10.25 20.74
CA ASP A 4 -15.77 -9.94 22.00
C ASP A 4 -15.72 -8.47 22.37
N GLY A 5 -14.77 -7.70 21.83
CA GLY A 5 -14.53 -6.30 22.20
C GLY A 5 -14.17 -6.16 23.68
N PHE A 6 -12.89 -6.08 24.00
CA PHE A 6 -12.43 -5.99 25.38
C PHE A 6 -11.66 -4.69 25.63
N ASP A 7 -12.06 -3.95 26.65
CA ASP A 7 -11.34 -2.78 27.15
C ASP A 7 -10.56 -3.19 28.41
N ASP A 8 -9.24 -3.06 28.37
CA ASP A 8 -8.36 -3.35 29.51
C ASP A 8 -8.00 -2.11 30.34
N GLY A 9 -8.54 -0.93 29.98
CA GLY A 9 -8.25 0.36 30.58
C GLY A 9 -7.12 1.15 29.91
N GLU A 10 -6.35 0.52 29.01
CA GLU A 10 -5.30 1.17 28.21
C GLU A 10 -5.57 1.04 26.70
N PHE A 11 -6.06 -0.13 26.27
CA PHE A 11 -6.33 -0.49 24.88
C PHE A 11 -7.70 -1.15 24.70
N ILE A 12 -8.26 -0.93 23.51
CA ILE A 12 -9.45 -1.65 23.03
C ILE A 12 -8.99 -2.82 22.14
N TRP A 13 -9.32 -4.04 22.55
CA TRP A 13 -8.95 -5.28 21.89
C TRP A 13 -10.12 -5.86 21.10
N GLY A 14 -9.89 -6.10 19.80
CA GLY A 14 -10.86 -6.79 18.94
C GLY A 14 -10.51 -6.67 17.46
N ARG A 15 -10.98 -7.63 16.65
CA ARG A 15 -10.88 -7.57 15.19
C ARG A 15 -11.73 -6.40 14.70
N GLY A 16 -11.07 -5.44 14.07
CA GLY A 16 -11.66 -4.21 13.62
C GLY A 16 -11.43 -3.00 14.54
N ALA A 17 -10.80 -3.19 15.72
CA ALA A 17 -10.56 -2.09 16.66
C ALA A 17 -9.60 -1.04 16.09
N LEU A 18 -8.63 -1.45 15.25
CA LEU A 18 -7.72 -0.55 14.54
C LEU A 18 -8.14 -0.29 13.09
N ASP A 19 -8.58 -1.34 12.38
CA ASP A 19 -8.90 -1.34 10.96
C ASP A 19 -10.30 -1.93 10.71
N MET A 20 -11.33 -1.11 10.51
CA MET A 20 -11.33 0.34 10.74
C MET A 20 -12.60 0.79 11.48
N LYS A 21 -13.13 -0.06 12.37
CA LYS A 21 -14.39 0.21 13.10
C LYS A 21 -14.27 1.40 14.04
N ASN A 22 -13.07 1.69 14.56
CA ASN A 22 -12.78 2.93 15.29
C ASN A 22 -13.10 4.18 14.44
N HIS A 23 -12.67 4.22 13.18
CA HIS A 23 -12.97 5.34 12.27
C HIS A 23 -14.46 5.42 11.97
N LEU A 24 -15.12 4.28 11.72
CA LEU A 24 -16.57 4.23 11.51
C LEU A 24 -17.34 4.84 12.69
N ILE A 25 -17.01 4.43 13.91
CA ILE A 25 -17.63 4.94 15.14
C ILE A 25 -17.37 6.45 15.28
N ALA A 26 -16.13 6.90 15.05
CA ALA A 26 -15.77 8.30 15.13
C ALA A 26 -16.55 9.17 14.13
N VAL A 27 -16.73 8.70 12.88
CA VAL A 27 -17.50 9.39 11.85
C VAL A 27 -18.98 9.50 12.26
N ILE A 28 -19.60 8.39 12.66
CA ILE A 28 -21.02 8.38 13.05
C ILE A 28 -21.25 9.28 14.27
N GLN A 29 -20.44 9.15 15.33
CA GLN A 29 -20.54 9.96 16.53
C GLN A 29 -20.38 11.45 16.23
N THR A 30 -19.44 11.81 15.35
CA THR A 30 -19.22 13.21 14.94
C THR A 30 -20.44 13.75 14.22
N VAL A 31 -21.01 12.99 13.28
CA VAL A 31 -22.19 13.40 12.53
C VAL A 31 -23.40 13.57 13.45
N GLU A 32 -23.65 12.63 14.35
CA GLU A 32 -24.75 12.71 15.32
C GLU A 32 -24.59 13.94 16.24
N THR A 33 -23.38 14.20 16.72
CA THR A 33 -23.07 15.35 17.59
C THR A 33 -23.32 16.66 16.84
N LEU A 34 -22.78 16.81 15.63
CA LEU A 34 -22.97 18.01 14.81
C LEU A 34 -24.46 18.25 14.47
N LEU A 35 -25.21 17.19 14.15
CA LEU A 35 -26.64 17.30 13.91
C LEU A 35 -27.40 17.71 15.19
N GLY A 36 -27.03 17.17 16.34
CA GLY A 36 -27.59 17.55 17.65
C GLY A 36 -27.32 19.00 18.03
N GLU A 37 -26.17 19.55 17.62
CA GLU A 37 -25.80 20.96 17.80
C GLU A 37 -26.43 21.89 16.74
N GLY A 38 -27.18 21.35 15.78
CA GLY A 38 -27.82 22.12 14.71
C GLY A 38 -26.85 22.62 13.64
N PHE A 39 -25.67 22.01 13.52
CA PHE A 39 -24.69 22.34 12.49
C PHE A 39 -25.26 22.07 11.10
N LYS A 40 -25.05 23.03 10.18
CA LYS A 40 -25.45 22.92 8.78
C LYS A 40 -24.21 23.02 7.90
N PRO A 41 -23.77 21.92 7.27
CA PRO A 41 -22.60 21.98 6.41
C PRO A 41 -22.89 22.82 5.16
N GLU A 42 -21.90 23.59 4.72
CA GLU A 42 -22.00 24.40 3.49
C GLU A 42 -22.12 23.54 2.23
N ARG A 43 -21.60 22.30 2.28
CA ARG A 43 -21.63 21.32 1.18
C ARG A 43 -22.33 20.05 1.64
N THR A 44 -22.90 19.33 0.67
CA THR A 44 -23.45 17.99 0.92
C THR A 44 -22.34 17.03 1.32
N VAL A 45 -22.56 16.28 2.40
CA VAL A 45 -21.67 15.22 2.87
C VAL A 45 -22.33 13.87 2.57
N TYR A 46 -21.62 13.00 1.85
CA TYR A 46 -22.03 11.62 1.63
C TYR A 46 -21.25 10.72 2.59
N LEU A 47 -21.96 9.91 3.37
CA LEU A 47 -21.36 8.85 4.18
C LEU A 47 -21.46 7.54 3.38
N CYS A 48 -20.31 7.00 2.98
CA CYS A 48 -20.20 5.83 2.14
C CYS A 48 -19.54 4.70 2.92
N PHE A 49 -20.29 3.65 3.26
CA PHE A 49 -19.77 2.50 4.02
C PHE A 49 -19.82 1.23 3.17
N GLY A 50 -18.65 0.68 2.85
CA GLY A 50 -18.49 -0.61 2.17
C GLY A 50 -18.41 -1.77 3.17
N HIS A 51 -18.43 -3.00 2.66
CA HIS A 51 -18.42 -4.22 3.50
C HIS A 51 -17.28 -5.20 3.20
N ASN A 52 -16.47 -4.94 2.16
CA ASN A 52 -15.55 -5.93 1.60
C ASN A 52 -14.28 -5.32 0.98
N GLU A 53 -13.78 -4.21 1.55
CA GLU A 53 -12.51 -3.61 1.15
C GLU A 53 -11.37 -4.64 1.24
N GLU A 54 -11.30 -5.35 2.36
CA GLU A 54 -10.24 -6.30 2.75
C GLU A 54 -10.05 -7.52 1.81
N ILE A 55 -11.04 -7.83 0.96
CA ILE A 55 -10.91 -8.94 -0.01
C ILE A 55 -10.41 -8.47 -1.38
N VAL A 56 -9.95 -7.22 -1.48
CA VAL A 56 -9.25 -6.53 -2.58
C VAL A 56 -9.56 -7.04 -4.00
N ALA A 57 -10.14 -6.17 -4.83
CA ALA A 57 -10.51 -6.48 -6.23
C ALA A 57 -11.47 -7.66 -6.40
N SER A 58 -12.39 -7.86 -5.44
CA SER A 58 -13.55 -8.71 -5.71
C SER A 58 -14.41 -8.09 -6.82
N GLU A 59 -14.94 -8.93 -7.71
CA GLU A 59 -15.90 -8.49 -8.75
C GLU A 59 -17.12 -7.77 -8.16
N ASN A 60 -17.42 -8.03 -6.89
CA ASN A 60 -18.51 -7.44 -6.12
C ASN A 60 -18.01 -6.38 -5.12
N SER A 61 -17.05 -5.54 -5.51
CA SER A 61 -16.54 -4.45 -4.65
C SER A 61 -17.67 -3.50 -4.22
N GLY A 62 -17.91 -3.40 -2.90
CA GLY A 62 -18.93 -2.51 -2.33
C GLY A 62 -18.63 -1.05 -2.61
N ALA A 63 -17.36 -0.64 -2.55
CA ALA A 63 -16.93 0.70 -2.95
C ALA A 63 -17.20 0.96 -4.45
N GLY A 64 -16.97 -0.05 -5.30
CA GLY A 64 -17.30 0.01 -6.73
C GLY A 64 -18.80 0.19 -6.98
N SER A 65 -19.66 -0.53 -6.25
CA SER A 65 -21.11 -0.37 -6.34
C SER A 65 -21.57 1.02 -5.89
N ILE A 66 -21.00 1.55 -4.80
CA ILE A 66 -21.30 2.92 -4.35
C ILE A 66 -20.92 3.94 -5.42
N ALA A 67 -19.71 3.82 -5.99
CA ALA A 67 -19.24 4.71 -7.05
C ALA A 67 -20.16 4.69 -8.27
N ALA A 68 -20.58 3.50 -8.72
CA ALA A 68 -21.51 3.36 -9.84
C ALA A 68 -22.87 4.03 -9.57
N VAL A 69 -23.42 3.87 -8.36
CA VAL A 69 -24.68 4.51 -7.97
C VAL A 69 -24.55 6.03 -7.91
N LEU A 70 -23.43 6.56 -7.40
CA LEU A 70 -23.18 8.01 -7.39
C LEU A 70 -23.05 8.57 -8.80
N GLU A 71 -22.39 7.84 -9.70
CA GLU A 71 -22.26 8.19 -11.11
C GLU A 71 -23.62 8.18 -11.83
N GLU A 72 -24.43 7.13 -11.64
CA GLU A 72 -25.79 7.03 -12.19
C GLU A 72 -26.67 8.21 -11.74
N ARG A 73 -26.51 8.65 -10.49
CA ARG A 73 -27.22 9.81 -9.92
C ARG A 73 -26.64 11.16 -10.38
N GLY A 74 -25.58 11.17 -11.17
CA GLY A 74 -24.90 12.39 -11.62
C GLY A 74 -24.22 13.18 -10.50
N VAL A 75 -23.90 12.52 -9.38
CA VAL A 75 -23.23 13.15 -8.24
C VAL A 75 -21.76 13.43 -8.59
N LYS A 76 -21.33 14.67 -8.39
CA LYS A 76 -19.92 15.06 -8.51
C LYS A 76 -19.35 15.37 -7.14
N LEU A 77 -18.38 14.56 -6.72
CA LEU A 77 -17.67 14.75 -5.46
C LEU A 77 -16.49 15.71 -5.68
N ASP A 78 -16.34 16.67 -4.77
CA ASP A 78 -15.19 17.60 -4.75
C ASP A 78 -13.94 16.92 -4.14
N SER A 79 -14.16 16.11 -3.10
CA SER A 79 -13.11 15.33 -2.43
C SER A 79 -13.68 14.05 -1.84
N VAL A 80 -12.80 13.08 -1.63
CA VAL A 80 -13.08 11.82 -0.91
C VAL A 80 -12.11 11.76 0.26
N ILE A 81 -12.63 11.43 1.44
CA ILE A 81 -11.84 11.17 2.63
C ILE A 81 -12.11 9.72 3.00
N ASP A 82 -11.05 8.93 3.04
CA ASP A 82 -11.10 7.50 3.34
C ASP A 82 -9.97 7.16 4.31
N GLU A 83 -9.83 5.87 4.65
CA GLU A 83 -8.68 5.40 5.41
C GLU A 83 -7.37 5.85 4.77
N GLY A 84 -6.41 6.26 5.60
CA GLY A 84 -5.13 6.69 5.10
C GLY A 84 -4.12 7.02 6.18
N GLY A 85 -3.02 6.29 6.17
CA GLY A 85 -1.90 6.49 7.08
C GLY A 85 -2.18 6.03 8.50
N ALA A 86 -1.18 6.20 9.36
CA ALA A 86 -1.28 5.88 10.78
C ALA A 86 -0.45 6.88 11.57
N VAL A 87 -0.73 6.99 12.86
CA VAL A 87 0.17 7.68 13.79
C VAL A 87 1.27 6.71 14.18
N LEU A 88 2.44 6.86 13.57
CA LEU A 88 3.60 6.01 13.78
C LEU A 88 4.56 6.64 14.79
N ASN A 89 4.97 5.86 15.79
CA ASN A 89 6.11 6.21 16.62
C ASN A 89 7.38 5.90 15.82
N VAL A 90 8.08 6.93 15.36
CA VAL A 90 9.33 6.79 14.62
C VAL A 90 10.50 7.03 15.57
N ASP A 91 11.35 6.02 15.73
CA ASP A 91 12.61 6.10 16.48
C ASP A 91 13.75 5.58 15.60
N VAL A 92 14.37 6.50 14.86
CA VAL A 92 15.58 6.24 14.08
C VAL A 92 16.77 6.76 14.89
N PRO A 93 17.65 5.87 15.41
CA PRO A 93 18.74 6.25 16.29
C PRO A 93 19.58 7.40 15.73
N LYS A 94 19.79 8.44 16.53
CA LYS A 94 20.57 9.65 16.20
C LYS A 94 20.05 10.46 14.99
N ILE A 95 18.87 10.14 14.45
CA ILE A 95 18.30 10.80 13.27
C ILE A 95 16.96 11.45 13.60
N LEU A 96 16.01 10.70 14.14
CA LEU A 96 14.65 11.19 14.34
C LEU A 96 13.93 10.38 15.42
N LYS A 97 13.43 11.05 16.45
CA LYS A 97 12.52 10.45 17.44
C LYS A 97 11.27 11.30 17.55
N THR A 98 10.17 10.87 16.94
CA THR A 98 8.92 11.65 16.88
C THR A 98 7.70 10.79 16.56
N LYS A 99 6.51 11.34 16.77
CA LYS A 99 5.25 10.77 16.26
C LYS A 99 4.96 11.38 14.88
N LEU A 100 4.79 10.53 13.88
CA LEU A 100 4.39 10.96 12.53
C LEU A 100 2.95 10.54 12.29
N ALA A 101 2.08 11.52 12.03
CA ALA A 101 0.77 11.26 11.46
C ALA A 101 0.90 11.19 9.94
N GLY A 102 0.73 9.99 9.37
CA GLY A 102 0.66 9.80 7.93
C GLY A 102 -0.68 10.28 7.40
N ILE A 103 -0.67 11.04 6.29
CA ILE A 103 -1.86 11.36 5.51
C ILE A 103 -1.66 10.71 4.14
N GLY A 104 -2.50 9.72 3.83
CA GLY A 104 -2.53 9.10 2.50
C GLY A 104 -3.08 10.09 1.48
N ILE A 105 -2.32 10.38 0.43
CA ILE A 105 -2.77 11.24 -0.69
C ILE A 105 -2.82 10.50 -2.02
N ALA A 106 -2.33 9.27 -2.02
CA ALA A 106 -2.29 8.37 -3.16
C ALA A 106 -1.96 6.96 -2.66
N GLU A 107 -2.47 5.97 -3.35
CA GLU A 107 -2.11 4.57 -3.18
C GLU A 107 -1.43 4.03 -4.44
N LYS A 108 -0.61 3.00 -4.30
CA LYS A 108 -0.04 2.31 -5.45
C LYS A 108 -1.07 1.33 -6.00
N GLY A 109 -1.36 1.44 -7.29
CA GLY A 109 -2.02 0.34 -8.00
C GLY A 109 -1.18 -0.94 -7.91
N TYR A 110 -1.86 -2.08 -7.90
CA TYR A 110 -1.25 -3.40 -7.93
C TYR A 110 -1.82 -4.22 -9.10
N ALA A 111 -1.08 -5.23 -9.53
CA ALA A 111 -1.52 -6.16 -10.56
C ALA A 111 -0.81 -7.50 -10.37
N ASP A 112 -1.59 -8.58 -10.42
CA ASP A 112 -1.07 -9.95 -10.36
C ASP A 112 -1.05 -10.59 -11.75
N TYR A 113 0.04 -11.29 -12.05
CA TYR A 113 0.22 -11.99 -13.32
C TYR A 113 0.50 -13.47 -13.08
N LYS A 114 -0.27 -14.34 -13.74
CA LYS A 114 -0.02 -15.78 -13.78
C LYS A 114 0.76 -16.15 -15.04
N ILE A 115 2.02 -16.53 -14.87
CA ILE A 115 2.87 -16.99 -15.98
C ILE A 115 2.87 -18.53 -15.98
N THR A 116 2.57 -19.12 -17.14
CA THR A 116 2.54 -20.58 -17.30
C THR A 116 3.46 -21.01 -18.44
N VAL A 117 4.45 -21.84 -18.14
CA VAL A 117 5.28 -22.51 -19.14
C VAL A 117 4.81 -23.94 -19.31
N ARG A 118 4.53 -24.34 -20.55
CA ARG A 118 4.14 -25.72 -20.91
C ARG A 118 5.30 -26.40 -21.62
N SER A 119 5.78 -27.52 -21.09
CA SER A 119 6.79 -28.36 -21.74
C SER A 119 6.27 -29.78 -21.95
N LYS A 120 6.75 -30.47 -22.99
CA LYS A 120 6.49 -31.90 -23.16
C LYS A 120 7.23 -32.70 -22.07
N GLY A 121 6.59 -33.77 -21.58
CA GLY A 121 7.27 -34.77 -20.74
C GLY A 121 8.24 -35.61 -21.58
N GLY A 122 9.20 -36.27 -20.93
CA GLY A 122 10.21 -37.10 -21.60
C GLY A 122 10.97 -38.00 -20.61
N HIS A 123 11.95 -38.77 -21.12
CA HIS A 123 12.88 -39.49 -20.25
C HIS A 123 13.96 -38.54 -19.73
N SER A 124 14.21 -38.59 -18.43
CA SER A 124 15.25 -37.86 -17.72
C SER A 124 16.67 -38.20 -18.21
N SER A 125 16.85 -39.40 -18.76
CA SER A 125 18.08 -39.84 -19.43
C SER A 125 18.30 -39.24 -20.82
N GLN A 126 17.28 -38.61 -21.41
CA GLN A 126 17.33 -37.95 -22.72
C GLN A 126 16.69 -36.55 -22.62
N PRO A 127 17.29 -35.66 -21.81
CA PRO A 127 16.66 -34.37 -21.52
C PRO A 127 16.65 -33.49 -22.78
N PRO A 128 15.58 -32.70 -23.00
CA PRO A 128 15.62 -31.62 -23.97
C PRO A 128 16.65 -30.57 -23.55
N VAL A 129 17.11 -29.75 -24.51
CA VAL A 129 18.06 -28.65 -24.27
C VAL A 129 17.61 -27.75 -23.11
N HIS A 130 16.31 -27.47 -23.02
CA HIS A 130 15.71 -26.76 -21.88
C HIS A 130 14.43 -27.46 -21.40
N SER A 131 14.33 -27.63 -20.09
CA SER A 131 13.12 -28.11 -19.43
C SER A 131 12.16 -26.94 -19.18
N GLY A 132 10.87 -27.23 -18.94
CA GLY A 132 9.91 -26.20 -18.53
C GLY A 132 10.34 -25.48 -17.24
N ILE A 133 11.00 -26.20 -16.32
CA ILE A 133 11.61 -25.62 -15.10
C ILE A 133 12.76 -24.67 -15.47
N GLY A 134 13.63 -25.06 -16.39
CA GLY A 134 14.72 -24.20 -16.86
C GLY A 134 14.21 -22.92 -17.53
N GLU A 135 13.15 -23.02 -18.34
CA GLU A 135 12.54 -21.87 -18.99
C GLU A 135 11.84 -20.93 -17.99
N ILE A 136 11.03 -21.44 -17.06
CA ILE A 136 10.41 -20.58 -16.05
C ILE A 136 11.46 -19.95 -15.12
N ALA A 137 12.54 -20.67 -14.79
CA ALA A 137 13.63 -20.11 -14.00
C ALA A 137 14.34 -18.94 -14.70
N LYS A 138 14.53 -19.01 -16.03
CA LYS A 138 15.04 -17.88 -16.82
C LYS A 138 14.09 -16.69 -16.75
N VAL A 139 12.78 -16.92 -16.94
CA VAL A 139 11.76 -15.86 -16.86
C VAL A 139 11.75 -15.21 -15.47
N THR A 140 11.77 -16.00 -14.39
CA THR A 140 11.83 -15.49 -13.02
C THR A 140 13.07 -14.64 -12.79
N ARG A 141 14.26 -15.13 -13.18
CA ARG A 141 15.51 -14.37 -13.08
C ARG A 141 15.43 -13.06 -13.86
N ASP A 142 14.87 -13.10 -15.07
CA ASP A 142 14.77 -11.91 -15.90
C ASP A 142 13.80 -10.89 -15.29
N LEU A 143 12.66 -11.32 -14.73
CA LEU A 143 11.74 -10.45 -14.01
C LEU A 143 12.36 -9.80 -12.77
N GLU A 144 13.09 -10.58 -11.96
CA GLU A 144 13.78 -10.07 -10.78
C GLU A 144 14.91 -9.09 -11.15
N GLY A 145 15.63 -9.38 -12.24
CA GLY A 145 16.70 -8.55 -12.77
C GLY A 145 16.23 -7.24 -13.42
N HIS A 146 14.98 -7.17 -13.89
CA HIS A 146 14.44 -6.03 -14.66
C HIS A 146 13.35 -5.25 -13.90
N GLN A 147 13.73 -4.68 -12.75
CA GLN A 147 12.83 -3.78 -12.02
C GLN A 147 12.61 -2.44 -12.74
N PHE A 148 11.44 -1.84 -12.53
CA PHE A 148 11.11 -0.54 -13.11
C PHE A 148 12.08 0.58 -12.68
N LYS A 149 12.23 1.57 -13.57
CA LYS A 149 13.08 2.75 -13.33
C LYS A 149 12.60 3.50 -12.10
N ALA A 150 13.53 3.83 -11.22
CA ALA A 150 13.24 4.62 -10.02
C ALA A 150 13.20 6.11 -10.33
N LYS A 151 12.15 6.78 -9.87
CA LYS A 151 11.97 8.23 -9.94
C LYS A 151 11.32 8.68 -8.65
N MET A 152 11.96 9.57 -7.91
CA MET A 152 11.36 10.17 -6.72
C MET A 152 10.18 11.07 -7.12
N PRO A 153 8.93 10.69 -6.80
CA PRO A 153 7.74 11.48 -7.09
C PRO A 153 7.68 12.73 -6.21
N HIS A 154 6.82 13.68 -6.59
CA HIS A 154 6.68 14.95 -5.86
C HIS A 154 6.23 14.73 -4.41
N PHE A 155 5.32 13.79 -4.15
CA PHE A 155 4.85 13.50 -2.79
C PHE A 155 5.94 12.89 -1.88
N VAL A 156 6.80 12.02 -2.41
CA VAL A 156 7.95 11.48 -1.65
C VAL A 156 8.97 12.59 -1.37
N TYR A 157 9.21 13.47 -2.35
CA TYR A 157 10.04 14.64 -2.15
C TYR A 157 9.48 15.57 -1.06
N ALA A 158 8.16 15.80 -1.07
CA ALA A 158 7.46 16.59 -0.05
C ALA A 158 7.55 15.94 1.33
N LEU A 159 7.45 14.60 1.42
CA LEU A 159 7.63 13.85 2.66
C LEU A 159 9.02 14.09 3.25
N PHE A 160 10.08 13.89 2.47
CA PHE A 160 11.46 14.08 2.95
C PHE A 160 11.77 15.53 3.30
N THR A 161 11.25 16.50 2.56
CA THR A 161 11.47 17.93 2.87
C THR A 161 10.70 18.37 4.11
N LYS A 162 9.49 17.85 4.36
CA LYS A 162 8.73 18.10 5.59
C LYS A 162 9.39 17.45 6.82
N ILE A 163 9.78 16.18 6.72
CA ILE A 163 10.44 15.46 7.82
C ILE A 163 11.84 16.01 8.06
N GLY A 164 12.56 16.40 7.01
CA GLY A 164 13.94 16.90 7.07
C GLY A 164 14.15 18.12 7.98
N LYS A 165 13.11 18.89 8.26
CA LYS A 165 13.17 20.00 9.23
C LYS A 165 13.31 19.52 10.67
N ARG A 166 12.90 18.27 10.96
CA ARG A 166 12.81 17.67 12.30
C ARG A 166 13.87 16.59 12.57
N VAL A 167 14.74 16.29 11.60
CA VAL A 167 15.84 15.32 11.78
C VAL A 167 17.07 15.97 12.41
N SER A 168 18.02 15.14 12.84
CA SER A 168 19.33 15.55 13.36
C SER A 168 20.12 16.38 12.35
N TYR A 169 21.07 17.19 12.86
CA TYR A 169 21.79 18.16 12.03
C TYR A 169 22.49 17.55 10.80
N PRO A 170 23.20 16.41 10.88
CA PRO A 170 23.81 15.79 9.70
C PRO A 170 22.77 15.35 8.66
N ALA A 171 21.67 14.74 9.12
CA ALA A 171 20.58 14.32 8.25
C ALA A 171 19.87 15.54 7.63
N ARG A 172 19.80 16.66 8.36
CA ARG A 172 19.20 17.91 7.89
C ARG A 172 19.96 18.49 6.70
N ILE A 173 21.29 18.44 6.72
CA ILE A 173 22.13 18.87 5.58
C ILE A 173 21.72 18.09 4.31
N VAL A 174 21.54 16.78 4.43
CA VAL A 174 21.10 15.94 3.29
C VAL A 174 19.68 16.34 2.84
N THR A 175 18.74 16.43 3.78
CA THR A 175 17.33 16.69 3.45
C THR A 175 17.08 18.12 2.91
N CYS A 176 17.82 19.12 3.38
CA CYS A 176 17.69 20.50 2.87
C CYS A 176 18.34 20.67 1.50
N ASN A 177 19.33 19.84 1.15
CA ASN A 177 19.99 19.84 -0.15
C ASN A 177 19.46 18.72 -1.07
N LEU A 178 18.23 18.24 -0.84
CA LEU A 178 17.62 17.19 -1.66
C LEU A 178 17.53 17.55 -3.14
N TRP A 179 17.40 18.83 -3.48
CA TRP A 179 17.38 19.28 -4.88
C TRP A 179 18.67 18.87 -5.62
N LEU A 180 19.82 18.88 -4.95
CA LEU A 180 21.14 18.49 -5.47
C LEU A 180 21.41 17.00 -5.25
N LEU A 181 21.08 16.48 -4.06
CA LEU A 181 21.39 15.11 -3.65
C LEU A 181 20.35 14.07 -4.11
N LYS A 182 19.27 14.50 -4.75
CA LYS A 182 18.21 13.66 -5.33
C LYS A 182 18.71 12.39 -6.04
N PRO A 183 19.67 12.44 -6.98
CA PRO A 183 20.14 11.23 -7.67
C PRO A 183 20.80 10.24 -6.70
N ILE A 184 21.60 10.73 -5.75
CA ILE A 184 22.28 9.90 -4.74
C ILE A 184 21.26 9.28 -3.79
N VAL A 185 20.33 10.08 -3.25
CA VAL A 185 19.27 9.60 -2.36
C VAL A 185 18.40 8.55 -3.06
N THR A 186 18.04 8.78 -4.32
CA THR A 186 17.27 7.80 -5.11
C THR A 186 18.05 6.49 -5.27
N LEU A 187 19.37 6.56 -5.51
CA LEU A 187 20.23 5.38 -5.62
C LEU A 187 20.29 4.59 -4.30
N VAL A 188 20.39 5.28 -3.16
CA VAL A 188 20.39 4.66 -1.83
C VAL A 188 19.05 4.02 -1.53
N MET A 189 17.94 4.73 -1.79
CA MET A 189 16.58 4.20 -1.59
C MET A 189 16.32 2.91 -2.38
N LYS A 190 16.88 2.76 -3.58
CA LYS A 190 16.77 1.51 -4.35
C LYS A 190 17.32 0.27 -3.63
N LYS A 191 18.24 0.44 -2.67
CA LYS A 191 18.87 -0.66 -1.93
C LYS A 191 18.02 -1.16 -0.76
N PHE A 192 17.05 -0.36 -0.29
CA PHE A 192 16.20 -0.69 0.84
C PHE A 192 14.78 -0.98 0.34
N PRO A 193 14.26 -2.22 0.41
CA PRO A 193 12.98 -2.58 -0.20
C PRO A 193 11.79 -1.67 0.20
N PRO A 194 11.60 -1.29 1.48
CA PRO A 194 10.53 -0.37 1.87
C PRO A 194 10.69 1.04 1.28
N ALA A 195 11.91 1.51 1.07
CA ALA A 195 12.15 2.80 0.43
C ALA A 195 12.04 2.71 -1.10
N ALA A 196 12.45 1.59 -1.69
CA ALA A 196 12.34 1.34 -3.12
C ALA A 196 10.88 1.32 -3.58
N SER A 197 9.97 0.78 -2.76
CA SER A 197 8.53 0.77 -3.08
C SER A 197 7.94 2.17 -3.16
N LEU A 198 8.52 3.19 -2.51
CA LEU A 198 8.05 4.58 -2.60
C LEU A 198 8.44 5.28 -3.92
N ILE A 199 9.49 4.81 -4.60
CA ILE A 199 10.11 5.52 -5.74
C ILE A 199 10.06 4.75 -7.06
N ARG A 200 9.51 3.54 -7.07
CA ARG A 200 9.26 2.77 -8.28
C ARG A 200 8.12 1.78 -8.10
N THR A 201 7.56 1.34 -9.22
CA THR A 201 6.84 0.07 -9.29
C THR A 201 7.81 -1.07 -8.97
N THR A 202 7.38 -1.97 -8.09
CA THR A 202 8.17 -3.11 -7.62
C THR A 202 7.51 -4.38 -8.13
N THR A 203 8.30 -5.27 -8.71
CA THR A 203 7.84 -6.58 -9.15
C THR A 203 8.46 -7.63 -8.25
N GLY A 204 7.67 -8.61 -7.80
CA GLY A 204 8.15 -9.75 -7.03
C GLY A 204 7.47 -11.03 -7.50
N VAL A 205 8.22 -12.13 -7.53
CA VAL A 205 7.67 -13.47 -7.80
C VAL A 205 7.48 -14.16 -6.46
N SER A 206 6.23 -14.40 -6.07
CA SER A 206 5.87 -14.85 -4.72
C SER A 206 5.38 -16.30 -4.64
N ILE A 207 4.71 -16.80 -5.67
CA ILE A 207 4.09 -18.12 -5.71
C ILE A 207 4.63 -18.91 -6.90
N ALA A 208 5.05 -20.15 -6.65
CA ALA A 208 5.49 -21.08 -7.68
C ALA A 208 4.83 -22.45 -7.48
N GLU A 209 4.23 -22.98 -8.54
CA GLU A 209 3.62 -24.31 -8.57
C GLU A 209 4.12 -25.08 -9.80
N ALA A 210 4.36 -26.38 -9.65
CA ALA A 210 4.85 -27.24 -10.71
C ALA A 210 4.09 -28.58 -10.76
N SER A 211 4.13 -29.24 -11.91
CA SER A 211 3.52 -30.56 -12.08
C SER A 211 4.22 -31.61 -11.21
N PRO A 212 3.47 -32.52 -10.56
CA PRO A 212 4.06 -33.62 -9.78
C PRO A 212 4.70 -34.71 -10.66
N ARG A 213 4.55 -34.63 -11.99
CA ARG A 213 4.95 -35.67 -12.94
C ARG A 213 6.46 -35.60 -13.21
N ARG A 214 7.21 -36.62 -12.80
CA ARG A 214 8.65 -36.74 -13.08
C ARG A 214 8.90 -37.12 -14.54
N GLN A 215 9.98 -36.60 -15.11
CA GLN A 215 10.57 -37.21 -16.30
C GLN A 215 11.06 -38.61 -15.94
N ARG A 216 10.71 -39.61 -16.75
CA ARG A 216 10.95 -41.03 -16.44
C ARG A 216 12.39 -41.47 -16.67
#